data_AF-A0A7J2LVD4-F1
#
_entry.id   AF-A0A7J2LVD4-F1
#
_cell.length_a   1.000
_cell.length_b   1.000
_cell.length_c   1.000
_cell.angle_alpha   90.00
_cell.angle_beta   90.00
_cell.angle_gamma   90.00
#
_symmetry.space_group_name_H-M   'P 1'
#
loop_
_entity.id
_entity.type
_entity.pdbx_description
1 polymer ?
#
loop_
_entity_poly.entity_id
_entity_poly.type
_entity_poly.pdbx_seq_one_letter_code
_entity_poly.pdbx_strand_id
1 'polypeptide(L)'
;MKKPRMLRDKRGIVGIEAAIVLIAFFVIAVALAGVVINMGFYSTQKVKSTISRGISEASSTLQLNGHIIGKTNGTYLIITAFPIKVSVGKSGVDLNVNTTIVSIGENMPARHIPRSDR
;
A
#
# COMPACT_ATOMS: atom_id res chain seq x y z
N MET A 1 -71.65 45.55 -26.67
CA MET A 1 -70.33 45.13 -27.22
C MET A 1 -69.46 44.59 -26.10
N LYS A 2 -69.08 43.31 -26.12
CA LYS A 2 -68.21 42.68 -25.10
C LYS A 2 -66.74 42.87 -25.50
N LYS A 3 -65.93 43.51 -24.64
CA LYS A 3 -64.47 43.62 -24.80
C LYS A 3 -63.80 42.25 -24.56
N PRO A 4 -62.85 41.82 -25.39
CA PRO A 4 -62.09 40.60 -25.13
C PRO A 4 -61.12 40.83 -23.97
N ARG A 5 -61.11 39.92 -22.98
CA ARG A 5 -60.10 39.88 -21.91
C ARG A 5 -58.86 39.15 -22.44
N MET A 6 -57.72 39.84 -22.49
CA MET A 6 -56.43 39.19 -22.75
C MET A 6 -56.11 38.24 -21.60
N LEU A 7 -56.11 36.93 -21.88
CA LEU A 7 -55.62 35.91 -20.95
C LEU A 7 -54.09 35.98 -20.96
N ARG A 8 -53.50 36.36 -19.82
CA ARG A 8 -52.06 36.47 -19.64
C ARG A 8 -51.49 35.06 -19.42
N ASP A 9 -50.80 34.53 -20.43
CA ASP A 9 -50.27 33.17 -20.39
C ASP A 9 -49.04 33.08 -19.46
N LYS A 10 -49.25 32.52 -18.27
CA LYS A 10 -48.20 32.35 -17.25
C LYS A 10 -47.32 31.12 -17.49
N ARG A 11 -47.65 30.28 -18.48
CA ARG A 11 -46.97 28.99 -18.70
C ARG A 11 -45.52 29.16 -19.19
N GLY A 12 -45.23 30.17 -20.00
CA GLY A 12 -43.87 30.46 -20.47
C GLY A 12 -42.92 30.97 -19.38
N ILE A 13 -43.45 31.58 -18.31
CA ILE A 13 -42.65 32.16 -17.22
C ILE A 13 -42.12 31.06 -16.28
N VAL A 14 -42.91 30.03 -16.01
CA VAL A 14 -42.46 28.90 -15.18
C VAL A 14 -41.40 28.05 -15.90
N GLY A 15 -41.48 27.96 -17.24
CA GLY A 15 -40.50 27.22 -18.04
C GLY A 15 -39.10 27.85 -18.02
N ILE A 16 -39.02 29.18 -18.08
CA ILE A 16 -37.72 29.88 -18.06
C ILE A 16 -37.09 29.83 -16.66
N GLU A 17 -37.88 29.91 -15.59
CA GLU A 17 -37.40 29.73 -14.22
C GLU A 17 -36.83 28.31 -14.02
N ALA A 18 -37.54 27.29 -14.50
CA ALA A 18 -37.07 25.91 -14.43
C ALA A 18 -35.78 25.69 -15.25
N ALA A 19 -35.65 26.33 -16.42
CA ALA A 19 -34.45 26.22 -17.25
C ALA A 19 -33.21 26.84 -16.59
N ILE A 20 -33.37 27.97 -15.89
CA ILE A 20 -32.27 28.60 -15.14
C ILE A 20 -31.82 27.70 -13.99
N VAL A 21 -32.77 27.13 -13.25
CA VAL A 21 -32.48 26.17 -12.16
C VAL A 21 -31.77 24.92 -12.71
N LEU A 22 -32.19 24.42 -13.88
CA LEU A 22 -31.55 23.29 -14.55
C LEU A 22 -30.08 23.58 -14.90
N ILE A 23 -29.78 24.76 -15.46
CA ILE A 23 -28.40 25.15 -15.81
C ILE A 23 -27.56 25.33 -14.55
N ALA A 24 -28.10 25.97 -13.51
CA ALA A 24 -27.39 26.15 -12.25
C ALA A 24 -27.03 24.79 -11.60
N PHE A 25 -27.98 23.85 -11.62
CA PHE A 25 -27.74 22.49 -11.13
C PHE A 25 -26.74 21.72 -12.01
N PHE A 26 -26.79 21.90 -13.34
CA PHE A 26 -25.86 21.27 -14.27
C PHE A 26 -24.40 21.71 -14.02
N VAL A 27 -24.17 23.01 -13.79
CA VAL A 27 -22.82 23.53 -13.48
C VAL A 27 -22.27 22.93 -12.19
N ILE A 28 -23.09 22.80 -11.15
CA ILE A 28 -22.69 22.16 -9.88
C ILE A 28 -22.33 20.69 -10.13
N ALA A 29 -23.14 19.97 -10.91
CA ALA A 29 -22.86 18.58 -11.25
C ALA A 29 -21.54 18.42 -12.02
N VAL A 30 -21.26 19.29 -12.99
CA VAL A 30 -20.01 19.28 -13.77
C VAL A 30 -18.80 19.57 -12.87
N ALA A 31 -18.90 20.55 -11.97
CA ALA A 31 -17.82 20.87 -11.04
C ALA A 31 -17.52 19.68 -10.09
N LEU A 32 -18.56 19.04 -9.55
CA LEU A 32 -18.42 17.86 -8.70
C LEU A 32 -17.83 16.67 -9.46
N ALA A 33 -18.25 16.43 -10.70
CA ALA A 33 -17.70 15.38 -11.54
C ALA A 33 -16.19 15.57 -11.77
N GLY A 34 -15.74 16.80 -12.00
CA GLY A 34 -14.31 17.11 -12.13
C GLY A 34 -13.50 16.74 -10.88
N VAL A 35 -14.02 17.04 -9.69
CA VAL A 35 -13.37 16.67 -8.42
C VAL A 35 -13.32 15.15 -8.25
N VAL A 36 -14.44 14.47 -8.50
CA VAL A 36 -14.54 13.00 -8.35
C VAL A 36 -13.63 12.27 -9.34
N ILE A 37 -13.53 12.73 -10.59
CA ILE A 37 -12.63 12.12 -11.59
C ILE A 37 -11.17 12.25 -11.14
N ASN A 38 -10.76 13.43 -10.69
CA ASN A 38 -9.39 13.65 -10.23
C ASN A 38 -9.05 12.82 -8.99
N MET A 39 -9.96 12.75 -8.02
CA MET A 39 -9.82 11.86 -6.86
C MET A 39 -9.84 10.38 -7.25
N GLY A 40 -10.66 10.00 -8.23
CA GLY A 40 -10.74 8.65 -8.78
C GLY A 40 -9.43 8.21 -9.44
N PHE A 41 -8.83 9.08 -10.24
CA PHE A 41 -7.52 8.83 -10.84
C PHE A 41 -6.41 8.74 -9.80
N TYR A 42 -6.40 9.65 -8.81
CA TYR A 42 -5.44 9.58 -7.72
C TYR A 42 -5.56 8.26 -6.93
N SER A 43 -6.78 7.87 -6.57
CA SER A 43 -7.06 6.61 -5.88
C SER A 43 -6.61 5.41 -6.70
N THR A 44 -6.92 5.39 -8.01
CA THR A 44 -6.50 4.30 -8.91
C THR A 44 -4.98 4.22 -9.04
N GLN A 45 -4.28 5.36 -9.15
CA GLN A 45 -2.81 5.38 -9.19
C GLN A 45 -2.20 4.87 -7.89
N LYS A 46 -2.77 5.27 -6.74
CA LYS A 46 -2.35 4.78 -5.43
C LYS A 46 -2.57 3.28 -5.31
N VAL A 47 -3.74 2.77 -5.71
CA VAL A 47 -4.06 1.33 -5.72
C VAL A 47 -3.09 0.58 -6.62
N LYS A 48 -2.80 1.06 -7.83
CA LYS A 48 -1.82 0.43 -8.72
C LYS A 48 -0.43 0.35 -8.08
N SER A 49 0.02 1.42 -7.43
CA SER A 49 1.31 1.45 -6.72
C SER A 49 1.32 0.48 -5.54
N THR A 50 0.26 0.46 -4.72
CA THR A 50 0.13 -0.43 -3.57
C THR A 50 0.05 -1.89 -4.00
N ILE A 51 -0.72 -2.23 -5.04
CA ILE A 51 -0.79 -3.60 -5.58
C ILE A 51 0.59 -4.05 -6.07
N SER A 52 1.28 -3.22 -6.86
CA SER A 52 2.62 -3.55 -7.35
C SER A 52 3.61 -3.79 -6.20
N ARG A 53 3.58 -2.92 -5.18
CA ARG A 53 4.38 -3.09 -3.96
C ARG A 53 4.00 -4.35 -3.19
N GLY A 54 2.71 -4.65 -3.05
CA GLY A 54 2.22 -5.86 -2.37
C GLY A 54 2.64 -7.15 -3.09
N ILE A 55 2.58 -7.16 -4.43
CA ILE A 55 3.08 -8.29 -5.24
C ILE A 55 4.58 -8.46 -5.05
N SER A 56 5.33 -7.35 -5.12
CA SER A 56 6.76 -7.33 -4.87
C SER A 56 7.09 -7.90 -3.49
N GLU A 57 6.43 -7.41 -2.44
CA GLU A 57 6.67 -7.83 -1.06
C GLU A 57 6.30 -9.30 -0.83
N ALA A 58 5.14 -9.73 -1.33
CA ALA A 58 4.71 -11.14 -1.27
C ALA A 58 5.67 -12.08 -2.01
N SER A 59 6.32 -11.59 -3.07
CA SER A 59 7.31 -12.34 -3.85
C SER A 59 8.74 -12.23 -3.31
N SER A 60 9.01 -11.29 -2.39
CA SER A 60 10.34 -10.97 -1.83
C SER A 60 10.72 -11.82 -0.61
N THR A 61 10.22 -13.06 -0.51
CA THR A 61 10.62 -13.95 0.57
C THR A 61 12.06 -14.46 0.34
N LEU A 62 12.88 -14.38 1.40
CA LEU A 62 14.21 -14.97 1.43
C LEU A 62 14.11 -16.42 1.88
N GLN A 63 14.75 -17.32 1.15
CA GLN A 63 14.82 -18.74 1.47
C GLN A 63 16.28 -19.18 1.55
N LEU A 64 16.60 -20.08 2.47
CA LEU A 64 17.91 -20.73 2.50
C LEU A 64 18.10 -21.56 1.22
N ASN A 65 19.26 -21.41 0.58
CA ASN A 65 19.61 -22.06 -0.66
C ASN A 65 20.77 -23.04 -0.45
N GLY A 66 20.45 -24.27 -0.08
CA GLY A 66 21.43 -25.32 0.16
C GLY A 66 21.90 -25.37 1.62
N HIS A 67 23.19 -25.65 1.81
CA HIS A 67 23.76 -25.95 3.12
C HIS A 67 24.45 -24.72 3.72
N ILE A 68 24.31 -24.56 5.04
CA ILE A 68 25.06 -23.57 5.80
C ILE A 68 26.51 -24.08 5.90
N ILE A 69 27.46 -23.26 5.45
CA ILE A 69 28.88 -23.61 5.48
C ILE A 69 29.59 -22.83 6.57
N GLY A 70 30.43 -23.55 7.33
CA GLY A 70 31.13 -23.00 8.48
C GLY A 70 32.61 -23.33 8.44
N LYS A 71 33.48 -22.34 8.70
CA LYS A 71 34.91 -22.55 8.87
C LYS A 71 35.25 -22.60 10.36
N THR A 72 35.82 -23.72 10.81
CA THR A 72 36.28 -23.92 12.19
C THR A 72 37.80 -23.85 12.29
N ASN A 73 38.31 -23.45 13.45
CA ASN A 73 39.73 -23.53 13.83
C ASN A 73 39.92 -24.54 14.98
N GLY A 74 39.28 -25.71 14.84
CA GLY A 74 39.35 -26.83 15.78
C GLY A 74 38.52 -26.67 17.06
N THR A 75 38.41 -25.44 17.59
CA THR A 75 37.69 -25.16 18.85
C THR A 75 36.49 -24.23 18.67
N TYR A 76 36.57 -23.30 17.71
CA TYR A 76 35.56 -22.27 17.48
C TYR A 76 35.16 -22.17 16.01
N LEU A 77 33.90 -21.83 15.78
CA LEU A 77 33.38 -21.43 14.47
C LEU A 77 33.75 -19.97 14.22
N ILE A 78 34.53 -19.70 13.17
CA ILE A 78 35.07 -18.37 12.87
C ILE A 78 34.25 -17.66 11.78
N ILE A 79 33.80 -18.40 10.77
CA ILE A 79 33.02 -17.87 9.66
C ILE A 79 31.83 -18.79 9.44
N THR A 80 30.64 -18.20 9.26
CA THR A 80 29.43 -18.90 8.84
C THR A 80 28.84 -18.17 7.65
N ALA A 81 28.63 -18.90 6.55
CA ALA A 81 27.95 -18.36 5.38
C ALA A 81 26.59 -19.05 5.20
N PHE A 82 25.56 -18.21 5.12
CA PHE A 82 24.17 -18.60 4.87
C PHE A 82 23.84 -18.28 3.41
N PRO A 83 23.91 -19.26 2.50
CA PRO A 83 23.49 -19.03 1.12
C PRO A 83 21.98 -18.81 1.12
N ILE A 84 21.52 -17.65 0.65
CA ILE A 84 20.10 -17.31 0.57
C ILE A 84 19.73 -17.00 -0.88
N LYS A 85 18.50 -17.34 -1.27
CA LYS A 85 17.89 -17.00 -2.56
C LYS A 85 16.58 -16.26 -2.34
N VAL A 86 16.25 -15.37 -3.27
CA VAL A 86 14.91 -14.80 -3.38
C VAL A 86 13.95 -15.81 -4.02
N SER A 87 12.68 -15.76 -3.64
CA SER A 87 11.63 -16.59 -4.24
C SER A 87 11.40 -16.30 -5.73
N VAL A 88 10.76 -17.25 -6.42
CA VAL A 88 10.46 -17.19 -7.86
C VAL A 88 9.34 -16.16 -8.14
N GLY A 89 9.74 -14.90 -8.29
CA GLY A 89 8.84 -13.75 -8.59
C GLY A 89 9.56 -12.41 -8.52
N LYS A 90 10.88 -12.46 -8.66
CA LYS A 90 11.93 -11.52 -8.27
C LYS A 90 11.51 -10.06 -8.10
N SER A 91 11.40 -9.64 -6.84
CA SER A 91 11.79 -8.29 -6.43
C SER A 91 12.98 -8.38 -5.49
N GLY A 92 13.97 -7.50 -5.71
CA GLY A 92 15.23 -7.51 -4.95
C GLY A 92 14.99 -7.18 -3.48
N VAL A 93 15.72 -7.86 -2.60
CA VAL A 93 15.75 -7.57 -1.17
C VAL A 93 17.05 -6.85 -0.87
N ASP A 94 16.97 -5.71 -0.19
CA ASP A 94 18.16 -4.97 0.24
C ASP A 94 18.79 -5.65 1.45
N LEU A 95 20.08 -5.96 1.36
CA LEU A 95 20.88 -6.61 2.41
C LEU A 95 21.96 -5.66 2.97
N ASN A 96 21.70 -4.35 2.92
CA ASN A 96 22.57 -3.34 3.51
C ASN A 96 22.79 -3.61 5.02
N VAL A 97 24.00 -3.31 5.50
CA VAL A 97 24.42 -3.49 6.91
C VAL A 97 23.57 -2.68 7.90
N ASN A 98 22.93 -1.60 7.44
CA ASN A 98 22.07 -0.76 8.28
C ASN A 98 20.63 -1.29 8.40
N THR A 99 20.20 -2.17 7.49
CA THR A 99 18.82 -2.70 7.42
C THR A 99 18.74 -4.18 7.80
N THR A 100 19.87 -4.89 7.74
CA THR A 100 19.95 -6.33 8.01
C THR A 100 20.48 -6.59 9.41
N ILE A 101 19.74 -7.33 10.22
CA ILE A 101 20.14 -7.73 11.57
C ILE A 101 20.45 -9.23 11.58
N VAL A 102 21.60 -9.59 12.12
CA VAL A 102 21.98 -10.99 12.41
C VAL A 102 22.22 -11.10 13.92
N SER A 103 21.41 -11.93 14.59
CA SER A 103 21.54 -12.18 16.03
C SER A 103 22.04 -13.60 16.28
N ILE A 104 23.08 -13.75 17.09
CA ILE A 104 23.55 -15.05 17.59
C ILE A 104 22.94 -15.23 18.98
N GLY A 105 22.01 -16.17 19.10
CA GLY A 105 21.44 -16.54 20.39
C GLY A 105 22.33 -17.56 21.09
N GLU A 106 22.89 -17.21 22.24
CA GLU A 106 23.57 -18.18 23.09
C GLU A 106 22.52 -18.90 23.95
N ASN A 107 22.16 -20.12 23.57
CA ASN A 107 21.48 -21.01 24.51
C ASN A 107 22.53 -21.49 25.51
N MET A 108 22.78 -20.70 26.55
CA MET A 108 23.61 -21.17 27.67
C MET A 108 22.86 -22.32 28.36
N PRO A 109 23.38 -23.56 28.35
CA PRO A 109 22.85 -24.56 29.26
C PRO A 109 23.07 -24.04 30.68
N ALA A 110 22.04 -24.10 31.53
CA ALA A 110 22.13 -23.69 32.92
C ALA A 110 23.34 -24.38 33.57
N ARG A 111 24.44 -23.63 33.71
CA ARG A 111 25.64 -24.10 34.40
C ARG A 111 25.25 -24.19 35.88
N HIS A 112 24.97 -25.41 36.33
CA HIS A 112 24.87 -25.72 37.75
C HIS A 112 26.17 -25.27 38.40
N ILE A 113 26.12 -24.14 39.13
CA ILE A 113 27.24 -23.69 39.96
C ILE A 113 27.25 -24.64 41.16
N PRO A 114 28.28 -25.49 41.33
CA PRO A 114 28.38 -26.32 42.51
C PRO A 114 28.40 -25.40 43.72
N ARG A 115 27.48 -25.61 44.67
CA ARG A 115 27.57 -24.96 45.97
C ARG A 115 28.89 -25.42 46.58
N SER A 116 29.79 -24.46 46.81
CA SER A 116 31.01 -24.69 47.56
C SER A 116 30.59 -24.93 49.01
N ASP A 117 30.38 -26.18 49.37
CA ASP A 117 30.21 -26.59 50.75
C ASP A 117 31.53 -26.36 51.49
N ARG A 118 31.62 -25.20 52.13
CA ARG A 118 32.45 -24.96 53.31
C ARG A 118 31.59 -24.31 54.37
#